data_AF-A0A1F9FEV0-F1
#
_entry.id   AF-A0A1F9FEV0-F1
#
_cell.length_a   1.000
_cell.length_b   1.000
_cell.length_c   1.000
_cell.angle_alpha   90.00
_cell.angle_beta   90.00
_cell.angle_gamma   90.00
#
_symmetry.space_group_name_H-M   'P 1'
#
loop_
_entity.id
_entity.type
_entity.pdbx_description
1 polymer ?
#
loop_
_entity_poly.entity_id
_entity_poly.type
_entity_poly.pdbx_seq_one_letter_code
_entity_poly.pdbx_strand_id
1 'polypeptide(L)'
;MKQNLLVAGVWDPAAPRTPEQLERMSPGRQGAWHEWAVATELFRRAALAGSAEPERVPYWQGGEHELDFVAAPDHLVEVKRGRAAALEFAWFTKAFRKTRLTVVCSTPFQASQVRGVTLDEFLRGRVAE
;
A
#
# COMPACT_ATOMS: atom_id res chain seq x y z
N MET A 1 -12.38 13.95 5.45
CA MET A 1 -10.91 13.98 5.27
C MET A 1 -10.59 14.11 3.79
N LYS A 2 -9.79 15.11 3.38
CA LYS A 2 -9.36 15.30 1.98
C LYS A 2 -8.29 14.25 1.64
N GLN A 3 -8.45 13.52 0.53
CA GLN A 3 -7.45 12.58 0.03
C GLN A 3 -6.22 13.36 -0.47
N ASN A 4 -5.02 13.00 -0.02
CA ASN A 4 -3.78 13.62 -0.49
C ASN A 4 -3.20 12.85 -1.70
N LEU A 5 -3.89 12.91 -2.83
CA LEU A 5 -3.41 12.34 -4.10
C LEU A 5 -2.40 13.24 -4.83
N LEU A 6 -2.12 14.43 -4.30
CA LEU A 6 -1.29 15.44 -4.97
C LEU A 6 0.15 14.97 -5.19
N VAL A 7 0.70 14.14 -4.30
CA VAL A 7 2.11 13.75 -4.36
C VAL A 7 2.36 12.65 -5.39
N ALA A 8 1.48 11.64 -5.47
CA ALA A 8 1.62 10.55 -6.45
C ALA A 8 1.54 11.02 -7.91
N GLY A 9 0.76 12.07 -8.19
CA GLY A 9 0.66 12.65 -9.54
C GLY A 9 1.83 13.56 -9.92
N VAL A 10 2.55 14.15 -8.95
CA VAL A 10 3.59 15.17 -9.21
C VAL A 10 4.95 14.56 -9.55
N TRP A 11 5.27 13.39 -8.98
CA TRP A 11 6.59 12.78 -9.15
C TRP A 11 6.64 11.60 -10.13
N ASP A 12 5.48 11.11 -10.59
CA ASP A 12 5.46 10.14 -11.67
C ASP A 12 5.93 10.78 -12.99
N PRO A 13 6.91 10.21 -13.72
CA PRO A 13 7.35 10.73 -15.02
C PRO A 13 6.24 10.98 -16.06
N ALA A 14 5.14 10.21 -16.01
CA ALA A 14 3.99 10.42 -16.87
C ALA A 14 3.04 11.52 -16.34
N ALA A 15 3.22 11.92 -15.09
CA ALA A 15 2.51 12.98 -14.38
C ALA A 15 0.99 13.00 -14.66
N PRO A 16 0.28 11.89 -14.44
CA PRO A 16 -1.15 11.83 -14.73
C PRO A 16 -1.90 12.85 -13.87
N ARG A 17 -2.66 13.71 -14.52
CA ARG A 17 -3.47 14.77 -13.90
C ARG A 17 -4.96 14.41 -13.83
N THR A 18 -5.38 13.34 -14.49
CA THR A 18 -6.75 12.83 -14.46
C THR A 18 -6.79 11.30 -14.29
N PRO A 19 -7.90 10.73 -13.79
CA PRO A 19 -8.08 9.28 -13.72
C PRO A 19 -7.90 8.59 -15.08
N GLU A 20 -8.42 9.18 -16.16
CA GLU A 20 -8.34 8.61 -17.51
C GLU A 20 -6.90 8.57 -18.01
N GLN A 21 -6.05 9.53 -17.63
CA GLN A 21 -4.62 9.50 -17.95
C GLN A 21 -3.90 8.37 -17.22
N LEU A 22 -4.23 8.14 -15.94
CA LEU A 22 -3.70 7.01 -15.18
C LEU A 22 -4.13 5.67 -15.79
N GLU A 23 -5.40 5.53 -16.17
CA GLU A 23 -5.94 4.30 -16.79
C GLU A 23 -5.30 3.95 -18.14
N ARG A 24 -4.83 4.97 -18.88
CA ARG A 24 -4.13 4.79 -20.16
C ARG A 24 -2.65 4.43 -20.00
N MET A 25 -2.08 4.53 -18.80
CA MET A 25 -0.71 4.10 -18.55
C MET A 25 -0.59 2.58 -18.67
N SER A 26 0.61 2.07 -18.95
CA SER A 26 0.84 0.63 -18.96
C SER A 26 0.57 0.01 -17.58
N PRO A 27 0.18 -1.28 -17.50
CA PRO A 27 -0.13 -1.91 -16.21
C PRO A 27 0.99 -1.80 -15.17
N GLY A 28 2.26 -1.91 -15.58
CA GLY A 28 3.41 -1.75 -14.69
C GLY A 28 3.55 -0.32 -14.16
N ARG A 29 3.27 0.68 -15.00
CA ARG A 29 3.28 2.09 -14.59
C ARG A 29 2.12 2.42 -13.65
N GLN A 30 0.94 1.83 -13.88
CA GLN A 30 -0.17 1.92 -12.93
C GLN A 30 0.22 1.29 -11.58
N GLY A 31 0.90 0.13 -11.59
CA GLY A 31 1.43 -0.53 -10.39
C GLY A 31 2.33 0.39 -9.57
N ALA A 32 3.38 0.92 -10.21
CA ALA A 32 4.28 1.88 -9.58
C ALA A 32 3.52 3.09 -9.01
N TRP A 33 2.57 3.65 -9.76
CA TRP A 33 1.76 4.75 -9.25
C TRP A 33 0.96 4.39 -7.98
N HIS A 34 0.40 3.17 -7.89
CA HIS A 34 -0.30 2.71 -6.69
C HIS A 34 0.64 2.60 -5.48
N GLU A 35 1.84 2.06 -5.67
CA GLU A 35 2.88 2.00 -4.63
C GLU A 35 3.24 3.40 -4.14
N TRP A 36 3.41 4.36 -5.05
CA TRP A 36 3.72 5.75 -4.70
C TRP A 36 2.58 6.44 -3.95
N ALA A 37 1.33 6.16 -4.31
CA ALA A 37 0.16 6.65 -3.58
C ALA A 37 0.12 6.11 -2.14
N VAL A 38 0.42 4.82 -1.95
CA VAL A 38 0.50 4.19 -0.63
C VAL A 38 1.67 4.74 0.18
N ALA A 39 2.87 4.83 -0.40
CA ALA A 39 4.05 5.37 0.25
C ALA A 39 3.86 6.82 0.71
N THR A 40 3.25 7.66 -0.13
CA THR A 40 2.88 9.04 0.23
C THR A 40 1.96 9.08 1.44
N GLU A 41 0.95 8.21 1.46
CA GLU A 41 0.00 8.17 2.56
C GLU A 41 0.64 7.68 3.85
N LEU A 42 1.53 6.68 3.79
CA LEU A 42 2.33 6.24 4.94
C LEU A 42 3.23 7.36 5.46
N PHE A 43 3.94 8.07 4.57
CA PHE A 43 4.70 9.27 4.91
C PHE A 43 3.83 10.31 5.62
N ARG A 44 2.65 10.63 5.07
CA ARG A 44 1.72 11.60 5.65
C ARG A 44 1.28 11.19 7.06
N ARG A 45 0.95 9.91 7.26
CA ARG A 45 0.56 9.39 8.57
C ARG A 45 1.69 9.48 9.58
N ALA A 46 2.90 9.07 9.19
CA ALA A 46 4.08 9.18 10.04
C ALA A 46 4.39 10.64 10.43
N ALA A 47 4.26 11.57 9.49
CA ALA A 47 4.46 13.00 9.73
C ALA A 47 3.42 13.55 10.73
N LEU A 48 2.15 13.18 10.58
CA LEU A 48 1.08 13.59 11.48
C LEU A 48 1.21 12.97 12.88
N ALA A 49 1.79 11.78 12.98
CA ALA A 49 2.12 11.13 14.25
C ALA A 49 3.36 11.73 14.93
N GLY A 50 4.05 12.68 14.30
CA GLY A 50 5.25 13.31 14.84
C GLY A 50 6.49 12.42 14.79
N SER A 51 6.55 11.46 13.84
CA SER A 51 7.77 10.70 13.58
C SER A 51 8.94 11.65 13.29
N ALA A 52 10.12 11.33 13.81
CA ALA A 52 11.33 12.10 13.55
C ALA A 52 11.82 11.99 12.09
N GLU A 53 11.52 10.86 11.45
CA GLU A 53 11.94 10.53 10.08
C GLU A 53 10.76 9.97 9.28
N PRO A 54 9.70 10.77 9.01
CA PRO A 54 8.50 10.30 8.34
C PRO A 54 8.73 9.83 6.90
N GLU A 55 9.79 10.32 6.25
CA GLU A 55 10.23 9.93 4.91
C GLU A 55 10.83 8.52 4.86
N ARG A 56 11.18 7.93 6.00
CA ARG A 56 11.63 6.54 6.07
C ARG A 56 10.41 5.63 5.97
N VAL A 57 10.14 5.15 4.76
CA VAL A 57 9.14 4.12 4.48
C VAL A 57 9.88 2.81 4.15
N PRO A 58 10.25 1.99 5.15
CA PRO A 58 10.99 0.76 4.93
C PRO A 58 10.13 -0.33 4.29
N TYR A 59 10.79 -1.29 3.64
CA TYR A 59 10.19 -2.51 3.09
C TYR A 59 10.70 -3.74 3.86
N TRP A 60 10.10 -4.91 3.63
CA TRP A 60 10.59 -6.18 4.20
C TRP A 60 10.95 -7.15 3.09
N GLN A 61 12.04 -7.90 3.28
CA GLN A 61 12.48 -8.96 2.38
C GLN A 61 12.99 -10.16 3.18
N GLY A 62 12.62 -11.37 2.77
CA GLY A 62 13.07 -12.60 3.40
C GLY A 62 12.80 -13.84 2.56
N GLY A 63 13.86 -14.61 2.27
CA GLY A 63 13.78 -15.80 1.42
C GLY A 63 13.31 -15.43 0.02
N GLU A 64 12.21 -16.05 -0.43
CA GLU A 64 11.59 -15.82 -1.74
C GLU A 64 10.48 -14.75 -1.70
N HIS A 65 10.33 -14.03 -0.59
CA HIS A 65 9.23 -13.09 -0.39
C HIS A 65 9.72 -11.68 -0.09
N GLU A 66 8.96 -10.72 -0.60
CA GLU A 66 9.11 -9.29 -0.37
C GLU A 66 7.73 -8.72 -0.01
N LEU A 67 7.71 -7.69 0.83
CA LEU A 67 6.53 -6.90 1.14
C LEU A 67 6.87 -5.43 0.99
N ASP A 68 6.04 -4.71 0.24
CA ASP A 68 6.35 -3.35 -0.21
C ASP A 68 6.67 -2.38 0.94
N PHE A 69 5.92 -2.45 2.05
CA PHE A 69 6.11 -1.50 3.17
C PHE A 69 5.93 -2.11 4.56
N VAL A 70 6.69 -1.59 5.52
CA VAL A 70 6.49 -1.78 6.97
C VAL A 70 5.87 -0.51 7.55
N ALA A 71 4.56 -0.54 7.79
CA ALA A 71 3.81 0.59 8.33
C ALA A 71 4.02 0.76 9.84
N ALA A 72 4.17 -0.36 10.57
CA ALA A 72 4.47 -0.42 11.99
C ALA A 72 5.16 -1.76 12.33
N PRO A 73 5.75 -1.95 13.53
CA PRO A 73 6.38 -3.22 13.91
C PRO A 73 5.47 -4.45 13.80
N ASP A 74 4.16 -4.27 13.96
CA ASP A 74 3.13 -5.30 13.86
C ASP A 74 2.24 -5.15 12.61
N HIS A 75 2.59 -4.27 11.65
CA HIS A 75 1.77 -3.99 10.48
C HIS A 75 2.59 -3.82 9.20
N LEU A 76 2.37 -4.72 8.25
CA LEU A 76 2.96 -4.74 6.92
C LEU A 76 1.92 -4.39 5.86
N VAL A 77 2.36 -3.84 4.74
CA VAL A 77 1.53 -3.46 3.60
C VAL A 77 2.11 -4.01 2.31
N GLU A 78 1.25 -4.60 1.48
CA GLU A 78 1.53 -5.05 0.13
C GLU A 78 0.59 -4.32 -0.84
N VAL A 79 1.06 -3.96 -2.03
CA VAL A 79 0.30 -3.26 -3.06
C VAL A 79 0.21 -4.12 -4.32
N LYS A 80 -1.01 -4.36 -4.77
CA LYS A 80 -1.30 -5.02 -6.04
C LYS A 80 -2.30 -4.17 -6.82
N ARG A 81 -1.90 -3.58 -7.95
CA ARG A 81 -2.83 -2.84 -8.81
C ARG A 81 -4.03 -3.71 -9.28
N GLY A 82 -3.83 -5.02 -9.40
CA GLY A 82 -4.87 -5.97 -9.82
C GLY A 82 -5.65 -6.59 -8.67
N ARG A 83 -6.31 -7.71 -8.97
CA ARG A 83 -6.93 -8.57 -7.95
C ARG A 83 -5.84 -9.25 -7.15
N ALA A 84 -6.16 -9.51 -5.89
CA ALA A 84 -5.37 -10.36 -5.01
C ALA A 84 -6.33 -11.18 -4.14
N ALA A 85 -5.88 -12.33 -3.67
CA ALA A 85 -6.62 -13.21 -2.79
C ALA A 85 -5.77 -13.64 -1.60
N ALA A 86 -6.43 -13.95 -0.48
CA ALA A 86 -5.75 -14.38 0.74
C ALA A 86 -4.81 -15.59 0.56
N LEU A 87 -5.12 -16.49 -0.38
CA LEU A 87 -4.33 -17.69 -0.63
C LEU A 87 -2.91 -17.37 -1.11
N GLU A 88 -2.72 -16.29 -1.87
CA GLU A 88 -1.41 -15.81 -2.33
C GLU A 88 -0.49 -15.45 -1.15
N PHE A 89 -1.08 -15.14 0.01
CA PHE A 89 -0.40 -14.74 1.24
C PHE A 89 -0.45 -15.83 2.32
N ALA A 90 -0.74 -17.08 1.98
CA ALA A 90 -0.78 -18.16 2.97
C ALA A 90 0.56 -18.34 3.70
N TRP A 91 1.68 -18.06 3.02
CA TRP A 91 3.03 -18.06 3.60
C TRP A 91 3.20 -17.04 4.73
N PHE A 92 2.50 -15.91 4.66
CA PHE A 92 2.62 -14.81 5.61
C PHE A 92 2.27 -15.25 7.03
N THR A 93 1.21 -16.05 7.18
CA THR A 93 0.77 -16.59 8.48
C THR A 93 1.77 -17.56 9.11
N LYS A 94 2.67 -18.13 8.31
CA LYS A 94 3.76 -19.00 8.77
C LYS A 94 4.98 -18.19 9.20
N ALA A 95 5.33 -17.16 8.42
CA ALA A 95 6.47 -16.29 8.69
C ALA A 95 6.22 -15.33 9.87
N PHE A 96 5.00 -14.83 10.02
CA PHE A 96 4.64 -13.86 11.04
C PHE A 96 3.49 -14.38 11.91
N ARG A 97 3.65 -14.34 13.23
CA ARG A 97 2.64 -14.87 14.19
C ARG A 97 1.71 -13.83 14.80
N LYS A 98 2.14 -12.57 14.85
CA LYS A 98 1.44 -11.46 15.53
C LYS A 98 1.44 -10.18 14.69
N THR A 99 1.69 -10.31 13.39
CA THR A 99 1.81 -9.19 12.46
C THR A 99 0.62 -9.23 11.52
N ARG A 100 0.03 -8.07 11.24
CA ARG A 100 -1.05 -7.90 10.28
C ARG A 100 -0.48 -7.57 8.91
N LEU A 101 -1.12 -8.07 7.86
CA LEU A 101 -0.84 -7.69 6.48
C LEU A 101 -2.07 -7.00 5.91
N THR A 102 -1.88 -5.77 5.44
CA THR A 102 -2.86 -5.07 4.59
C THR A 102 -2.44 -5.17 3.15
N VAL A 103 -3.30 -5.73 2.29
CA VAL A 103 -3.07 -5.84 0.85
C VAL A 103 -3.93 -4.80 0.16
N VAL A 104 -3.32 -3.77 -0.42
CA VAL A 104 -4.01 -2.75 -1.21
C VAL A 104 -4.23 -3.30 -2.62
N CYS A 105 -5.47 -3.65 -2.97
CA CYS A 105 -5.80 -4.29 -4.23
C CYS A 105 -7.17 -3.90 -4.80
N SER A 106 -7.52 -4.40 -5.99
CA SER A 106 -8.80 -4.06 -6.63
C SER A 106 -10.02 -4.75 -6.03
N THR A 107 -9.84 -5.70 -5.10
CA THR A 107 -10.94 -6.53 -4.58
C THR A 107 -10.73 -6.82 -3.09
N PRO A 108 -11.56 -6.24 -2.21
CA PRO A 108 -11.46 -6.49 -0.78
C PRO A 108 -11.61 -7.97 -0.42
N PHE A 109 -10.89 -8.40 0.61
CA PHE A 109 -11.03 -9.73 1.20
C PHE A 109 -10.54 -9.71 2.65
N GLN A 110 -10.84 -10.75 3.42
CA GLN A 110 -10.27 -10.91 4.75
C GLN A 110 -10.09 -12.39 5.10
N ALA A 111 -8.91 -12.75 5.62
CA ALA A 111 -8.61 -14.07 6.13
C ALA A 111 -7.49 -14.00 7.18
N SER A 112 -7.76 -14.47 8.40
CA SER A 112 -6.78 -14.45 9.50
C SER A 112 -6.20 -13.03 9.70
N GLN A 113 -4.88 -12.89 9.74
CA GLN A 113 -4.13 -11.63 9.87
C GLN A 113 -3.93 -10.88 8.53
N VAL A 114 -4.50 -11.35 7.42
CA VAL A 114 -4.38 -10.73 6.09
C VAL A 114 -5.72 -10.10 5.69
N ARG A 115 -5.68 -8.82 5.31
CA ARG A 115 -6.86 -8.06 4.88
C ARG A 115 -6.58 -7.37 3.55
N GLY A 116 -7.37 -7.68 2.54
CA GLY A 116 -7.44 -6.95 1.28
C GLY A 116 -8.33 -5.71 1.39
N VAL A 117 -7.85 -4.56 0.95
CA VAL A 117 -8.57 -3.28 0.92
C VAL A 117 -8.36 -2.59 -0.41
N THR A 118 -9.29 -1.75 -0.84
CA THR A 118 -9.09 -0.89 -2.01
C THR A 118 -8.12 0.24 -1.72
N LEU A 119 -7.51 0.80 -2.78
CA LEU A 119 -6.70 2.01 -2.66
C LEU A 119 -7.51 3.17 -2.06
N ASP A 120 -8.78 3.35 -2.47
CA ASP A 120 -9.65 4.39 -1.91
C ASP A 120 -9.88 4.21 -0.39
N GLU A 121 -10.14 2.98 0.07
CA GLU A 121 -10.30 2.67 1.49
C GLU A 121 -9.02 2.96 2.28
N PHE A 122 -7.85 2.58 1.73
CA PHE A 122 -6.56 2.84 2.33
C PHE A 122 -6.30 4.35 2.47
N LEU A 123 -6.45 5.12 1.38
CA LEU A 123 -6.19 6.57 1.36
C LEU A 123 -7.16 7.40 2.21
N ARG A 124 -8.36 6.86 2.51
CA ARG A 124 -9.33 7.52 3.39
C ARG A 124 -9.15 7.18 4.87
N GLY A 125 -8.21 6.30 5.22
CA GLY A 125 -8.03 5.84 6.60
C GLY A 125 -9.21 4.97 7.09
N ARG A 126 -9.89 4.25 6.20
CA ARG A 126 -11.00 3.34 6.57
C ARG A 126 -10.51 1.94 6.96
N VAL A 127 -9.21 1.79 7.16
CA VAL A 127 -8.55 0.56 7.61
C VAL A 127 -8.12 0.81 9.04
N ALA A 128 -8.62 0.00 9.98
CA ALA A 128 -8.26 0.12 11.39
C ALA A 128 -6.75 -0.13 11.54
N GLU A 129 -6.04 0.89 12.02
CA GLU A 129 -4.65 0.81 12.51
C GLU A 129 -4.58 -0.01 13.80
#